data_AF-A0A1F5ZGJ3-F1
#
_entry.id   AF-A0A1F5ZGJ3-F1
#
_cell.length_a   1.000
_cell.length_b   1.000
_cell.length_c   1.000
_cell.angle_alpha   90.00
_cell.angle_beta   90.00
_cell.angle_gamma   90.00
#
_symmetry.space_group_name_H-M   'P 1'
#
loop_
_entity.id
_entity.type
_entity.pdbx_description
1 polymer ?
#
loop_
_entity_poly.entity_id
_entity_poly.type
_entity_poly.pdbx_seq_one_letter_code
_entity_poly.pdbx_strand_id
1 'polypeptide(L)'
;MTRFHRKSVPSYFHIFLVVLLGGAIIGICVMLLVLLGSAPPPGRINVIVASDPVIVWSWNTQDNTFAVVTIPSDIVITGLHGYGEYSLAALWKLGIIDKKNGSLLADSAKEALGVPALFYFGERHEDVQKQTDAIAYGERIFSFRTMPSFLSGRYLTNIPFSSFVALTRALKGVRPDKIHQIDLTSNAIAIPQNLPDGSRQLTLDPAKSDRVLKNVFEDDQIRKDGLAVAVYNTTSTPTLGNRMARLLSNLGVLVLTVGNDTPPVSRCTVSGDKQALTSQTAKTIEQFFHCLLLERHDERVDLVVRIGTDYANLFAPRSEKKE
;
A
#
# COMPACT_ATOMS: atom_id res chain seq x y z
N MET A 1 -33.36 -60.18 -32.73
CA MET A 1 -32.32 -60.35 -31.69
C MET A 1 -31.03 -59.68 -32.16
N THR A 2 -30.81 -58.42 -31.80
CA THR A 2 -29.58 -57.68 -32.10
C THR A 2 -28.77 -57.56 -30.82
N ARG A 3 -27.68 -58.33 -30.71
CA ARG A 3 -26.72 -58.27 -29.61
C ARG A 3 -25.96 -56.94 -29.70
N PHE A 4 -26.28 -56.01 -28.81
CA PHE A 4 -25.49 -54.80 -28.62
C PHE A 4 -24.13 -55.17 -27.99
N HIS A 5 -23.06 -55.06 -28.79
CA HIS A 5 -21.69 -55.16 -28.31
C HIS A 5 -21.37 -53.92 -27.44
N ARG A 6 -21.35 -54.14 -26.12
CA ARG A 6 -20.94 -53.13 -25.13
C ARG A 6 -19.42 -52.91 -25.31
N LYS A 7 -19.03 -51.85 -26.03
CA LYS A 7 -17.62 -51.44 -26.12
C LYS A 7 -17.15 -51.10 -24.70
N SER A 8 -16.22 -51.88 -24.17
CA SER A 8 -15.58 -51.63 -22.88
C SER A 8 -14.81 -50.32 -22.96
N VAL A 9 -15.24 -49.32 -22.19
CA VAL A 9 -14.51 -48.05 -22.05
C VAL A 9 -13.11 -48.38 -21.49
N PRO A 10 -12.03 -47.84 -22.06
CA PRO A 10 -10.68 -48.14 -21.61
C PRO A 10 -10.47 -47.68 -20.16
N SER A 11 -9.96 -48.58 -19.32
CA SER A 11 -9.74 -48.40 -17.87
C SER A 11 -8.99 -47.10 -17.50
N TYR A 12 -8.11 -46.63 -18.39
CA TYR A 12 -7.34 -45.39 -18.21
C TYR A 12 -8.21 -44.11 -18.10
N PHE A 13 -9.41 -44.09 -18.68
CA PHE A 13 -10.30 -42.92 -18.61
C PHE A 13 -10.79 -42.66 -17.19
N HIS A 14 -11.07 -43.73 -16.43
CA HIS A 14 -11.51 -43.60 -15.03
C HIS A 14 -10.39 -43.10 -14.12
N ILE A 15 -9.15 -43.56 -14.34
CA ILE A 15 -7.99 -43.11 -13.57
C ILE A 15 -7.73 -41.62 -13.81
N PHE A 16 -7.77 -41.16 -15.07
CA PHE A 16 -7.60 -39.75 -15.42
C PHE A 16 -8.68 -38.87 -14.75
N LEU A 17 -9.95 -39.28 -14.81
CA LEU A 17 -11.05 -38.54 -14.18
C LEU A 17 -10.89 -38.45 -12.66
N VAL A 18 -10.48 -39.54 -12.00
CA VAL A 18 -10.25 -39.57 -10.54
C VAL A 18 -9.09 -38.66 -10.14
N VAL A 19 -7.99 -38.63 -10.91
CA VAL A 19 -6.86 -37.73 -10.65
C VAL A 19 -7.27 -36.26 -10.84
N LEU A 20 -8.06 -35.96 -11.87
CA LEU A 20 -8.51 -34.60 -12.15
C LEU A 20 -9.50 -34.11 -11.08
N LEU A 21 -10.45 -34.96 -10.67
CA LEU A 21 -11.38 -34.67 -9.56
C LEU A 21 -10.64 -34.56 -8.22
N GLY A 22 -9.67 -35.43 -7.95
CA GLY A 22 -8.85 -35.37 -6.74
C GLY A 22 -8.03 -34.09 -6.65
N GLY A 23 -7.39 -33.68 -7.75
CA GLY A 23 -6.68 -32.41 -7.85
C GLY A 23 -7.61 -31.20 -7.67
N ALA A 24 -8.81 -31.25 -8.25
CA ALA A 24 -9.82 -30.21 -8.07
C ALA A 24 -10.29 -30.12 -6.61
N ILE A 25 -10.54 -31.25 -5.95
CA ILE A 25 -10.96 -31.28 -4.54
C ILE A 25 -9.85 -30.73 -3.63
N ILE A 26 -8.60 -31.16 -3.83
CA ILE A 26 -7.45 -30.62 -3.07
C ILE A 26 -7.31 -29.11 -3.31
N GLY A 27 -7.39 -28.66 -4.56
CA GLY A 27 -7.35 -27.24 -4.91
C GLY A 27 -8.47 -26.44 -4.24
N ILE A 28 -9.70 -26.98 -4.24
CA ILE A 28 -10.86 -26.38 -3.57
C ILE A 28 -10.66 -26.36 -2.06
N CYS A 29 -10.15 -27.43 -1.45
CA CYS A 29 -9.87 -27.48 -0.01
C CYS A 29 -8.78 -26.49 0.41
N VAL A 30 -7.70 -26.36 -0.37
CA VAL A 30 -6.64 -25.36 -0.14
C VAL A 30 -7.21 -23.94 -0.31
N MET A 31 -8.00 -23.71 -1.37
CA MET A 31 -8.67 -22.44 -1.58
C MET A 31 -9.63 -22.11 -0.42
N LEU A 32 -10.43 -23.07 0.04
CA LEU A 32 -11.33 -22.92 1.20
C LEU A 32 -10.54 -22.64 2.49
N LEU A 33 -9.43 -23.33 2.72
CA LEU A 33 -8.56 -23.06 3.87
C LEU A 33 -7.98 -21.64 3.83
N VAL A 34 -7.56 -21.14 2.66
CA VAL A 34 -7.11 -19.75 2.50
C VAL A 34 -8.26 -18.76 2.67
N LEU A 35 -9.45 -19.10 2.14
CA LEU A 35 -10.68 -18.33 2.28
C LEU A 35 -11.27 -18.35 3.70
N LEU A 36 -10.92 -19.31 4.55
CA LEU A 36 -11.44 -19.43 5.92
C LEU A 36 -10.39 -19.03 6.97
N GLY A 37 -9.11 -19.22 6.68
CA GLY A 37 -7.99 -19.00 7.60
C GLY A 37 -7.22 -17.70 7.42
N SER A 38 -7.56 -16.86 6.43
CA SER A 38 -6.95 -15.54 6.28
C SER A 38 -7.49 -14.57 7.34
N ALA A 39 -6.86 -14.59 8.51
CA ALA A 39 -6.95 -13.50 9.47
C ALA A 39 -6.43 -12.23 8.77
N PRO A 40 -7.16 -11.11 8.84
CA PRO A 40 -6.66 -9.85 8.30
C PRO A 40 -5.37 -9.46 9.03
N PRO A 41 -4.40 -8.84 8.34
CA PRO A 41 -3.29 -8.17 9.00
C PRO A 41 -3.84 -7.25 10.10
N PRO A 42 -3.29 -7.28 11.33
CA PRO A 42 -3.79 -6.40 12.38
C PRO A 42 -3.57 -4.93 12.00
N GLY A 43 -4.55 -4.09 12.36
CA GLY A 43 -4.44 -2.65 12.19
C GLY A 43 -5.12 -2.11 10.93
N ARG A 44 -4.54 -1.07 10.34
CA ARG A 44 -5.08 -0.38 9.16
C ARG A 44 -4.30 -0.73 7.89
N ILE A 45 -5.03 -1.09 6.84
CA ILE A 45 -4.48 -1.45 5.53
C ILE A 45 -4.83 -0.37 4.52
N ASN A 46 -3.80 0.21 3.90
CA ASN A 46 -3.96 1.27 2.91
C ASN A 46 -3.49 0.78 1.53
N VAL A 47 -4.35 0.92 0.53
CA VAL A 47 -4.12 0.51 -0.86
C VAL A 47 -4.28 1.72 -1.78
N ILE A 48 -3.24 2.06 -2.53
CA ILE A 48 -3.32 3.05 -3.61
C ILE A 48 -3.79 2.34 -4.89
N VAL A 49 -4.90 2.79 -5.43
CA VAL A 49 -5.50 2.26 -6.65
C VAL A 49 -5.23 3.22 -7.81
N ALA A 50 -4.58 2.72 -8.86
CA ALA A 50 -4.29 3.48 -10.07
C ALA A 50 -5.55 3.60 -10.94
N SER A 51 -6.20 4.76 -10.84
CA SER A 51 -7.41 5.14 -11.57
C SER A 51 -7.41 6.66 -11.82
N ASP A 52 -8.41 7.17 -12.53
CA ASP A 52 -8.66 8.61 -12.67
C ASP A 52 -10.06 8.96 -12.11
N PRO A 53 -10.19 9.53 -10.91
CA PRO A 53 -9.14 9.97 -9.99
C PRO A 53 -8.37 8.81 -9.34
N VAL A 54 -7.19 9.08 -8.78
CA VAL A 54 -6.44 8.09 -7.98
C VAL A 54 -7.18 7.85 -6.67
N ILE A 55 -7.35 6.59 -6.26
CA ILE A 55 -8.14 6.26 -5.06
C ILE A 55 -7.22 5.65 -4.00
N VAL A 56 -7.33 6.11 -2.75
CA VAL A 56 -6.76 5.41 -1.60
C VAL A 56 -7.87 4.72 -0.85
N TRP A 57 -7.81 3.38 -0.81
CA TRP A 57 -8.65 2.57 0.05
C TRP A 57 -7.95 2.32 1.38
N SER A 58 -8.53 2.80 2.46
CA SER A 58 -8.04 2.58 3.83
C SER A 58 -9.04 1.72 4.59
N TRP A 59 -8.61 0.54 5.01
CA TRP A 59 -9.44 -0.42 5.74
C TRP A 59 -8.94 -0.56 7.18
N ASN A 60 -9.76 -0.21 8.17
CA ASN A 60 -9.53 -0.57 9.56
C ASN A 60 -10.02 -2.00 9.82
N THR A 61 -9.10 -2.92 10.05
CA THR A 61 -9.43 -4.34 10.19
C THR A 61 -10.14 -4.69 11.49
N GLN A 62 -10.14 -3.78 12.48
CA GLN A 62 -10.70 -4.03 13.81
C GLN A 62 -12.21 -3.88 13.85
N ASP A 63 -12.70 -2.76 13.30
CA ASP A 63 -14.12 -2.40 13.32
C ASP A 63 -14.77 -2.51 11.93
N ASN A 64 -13.99 -2.98 10.94
CA ASN A 64 -14.39 -3.12 9.55
C ASN A 64 -14.90 -1.81 8.93
N THR A 65 -14.28 -0.68 9.25
CA THR A 65 -14.54 0.61 8.60
C THR A 65 -13.63 0.86 7.42
N PHE A 66 -14.13 1.60 6.44
CA PHE A 66 -13.37 2.04 5.28
C PHE A 66 -13.35 3.56 5.19
N ALA A 67 -12.19 4.10 4.83
CA ALA A 67 -12.08 5.45 4.29
C ALA A 67 -11.64 5.35 2.81
N VAL A 68 -12.38 6.01 1.93
CA VAL A 68 -12.13 6.02 0.49
C VAL A 68 -11.79 7.44 0.10
N VAL A 69 -10.52 7.69 -0.21
CA VAL A 69 -10.02 9.02 -0.56
C VAL A 69 -9.82 9.12 -2.06
N THR A 70 -10.49 10.04 -2.74
CA THR A 70 -10.26 10.34 -4.16
C THR A 70 -9.33 11.53 -4.33
N ILE A 71 -8.26 11.36 -5.09
CA ILE A 71 -7.21 12.35 -5.34
C ILE A 71 -7.19 12.68 -6.83
N PRO A 72 -7.21 13.95 -7.24
CA PRO A 72 -7.16 14.30 -8.65
C PRO A 72 -5.88 13.74 -9.29
N SER A 73 -6.04 13.06 -10.42
CA SER A 73 -4.98 12.30 -11.10
C SER A 73 -3.96 13.21 -11.81
N ASP A 74 -4.35 14.47 -12.04
CA ASP A 74 -3.57 15.53 -12.68
C ASP A 74 -2.74 16.36 -11.70
N ILE A 75 -2.85 16.12 -10.38
CA ILE A 75 -1.94 16.74 -9.40
C ILE A 75 -0.51 16.30 -9.70
N VAL A 76 0.36 17.30 -9.83
CA VAL A 76 1.80 17.16 -9.97
C VAL A 76 2.45 16.98 -8.60
N ILE A 77 3.24 15.92 -8.49
CA ILE A 77 4.05 15.58 -7.32
C ILE A 77 5.47 15.19 -7.74
N THR A 78 6.41 15.25 -6.79
CA THR A 78 7.76 14.74 -6.98
C THR A 78 7.76 13.21 -7.05
N GLY A 79 8.12 12.68 -8.20
CA GLY A 79 8.44 11.28 -8.41
C GLY A 79 9.76 10.88 -7.75
N LEU A 80 9.73 9.79 -6.99
CA LEU A 80 10.92 9.21 -6.36
C LEU A 80 11.88 8.62 -7.38
N HIS A 81 13.11 8.33 -6.97
CA HIS A 81 14.24 7.84 -7.77
C HIS A 81 14.77 8.83 -8.82
N GLY A 82 14.54 10.13 -8.59
CA GLY A 82 15.03 11.20 -9.45
C GLY A 82 14.22 11.40 -10.73
N TYR A 83 12.97 10.95 -10.77
CA TYR A 83 12.08 11.18 -11.91
C TYR A 83 11.72 12.67 -12.05
N GLY A 84 11.66 13.42 -10.95
CA GLY A 84 11.25 14.83 -10.98
C GLY A 84 9.73 14.96 -10.87
N GLU A 85 9.17 16.06 -11.34
CA GLU A 85 7.74 16.39 -11.13
C GLU A 85 6.86 15.75 -12.22
N TYR A 86 5.87 14.94 -11.80
CA TYR A 86 4.91 14.29 -12.70
C TYR A 86 3.52 14.27 -12.09
N SER A 87 2.49 14.20 -12.94
CA SER A 87 1.14 13.92 -12.47
C SER A 87 1.05 12.51 -11.87
N LEU A 88 0.15 12.32 -10.91
CA LEU A 88 -0.11 10.99 -10.33
C LEU A 88 -0.45 9.94 -11.40
N ALA A 89 -1.28 10.28 -12.39
CA ALA A 89 -1.57 9.37 -13.50
C ALA A 89 -0.31 9.00 -14.30
N ALA A 90 0.57 9.97 -14.57
CA ALA A 90 1.79 9.73 -15.33
C ALA A 90 2.78 8.82 -14.59
N LEU A 91 2.85 8.90 -13.26
CA LEU A 91 3.72 8.03 -12.45
C LEU A 91 3.35 6.55 -12.55
N TRP A 92 2.07 6.21 -12.73
CA TRP A 92 1.65 4.83 -13.01
C TRP A 92 2.23 4.35 -14.34
N LYS A 93 2.03 5.14 -15.40
CA LYS A 93 2.50 4.86 -16.75
C LYS A 93 4.02 4.71 -16.80
N LEU A 94 4.75 5.65 -16.19
CA LEU A 94 6.21 5.60 -16.09
C LEU A 94 6.69 4.36 -15.33
N GLY A 95 5.99 3.99 -14.26
CA GLY A 95 6.32 2.79 -13.50
C GLY A 95 6.22 1.52 -14.34
N ILE A 96 5.25 1.43 -15.26
CA ILE A 96 5.14 0.32 -16.21
C ILE A 96 6.31 0.34 -17.21
N ILE A 97 6.59 1.49 -17.83
CA ILE A 97 7.64 1.66 -18.83
C ILE A 97 9.02 1.26 -18.26
N ASP A 98 9.33 1.70 -17.04
CA ASP A 98 10.62 1.45 -16.40
C ASP A 98 10.68 0.18 -15.56
N LYS A 99 9.68 -0.70 -15.69
CA LYS A 99 9.59 -1.99 -14.99
C LYS A 99 9.63 -1.85 -13.46
N LYS A 100 9.18 -0.70 -12.94
CA LYS A 100 8.90 -0.46 -11.52
C LYS A 100 7.47 -0.85 -11.13
N ASN A 101 6.64 -1.20 -12.11
CA ASN A 101 5.23 -1.50 -11.94
C ASN A 101 4.54 -0.36 -11.16
N GLY A 102 3.65 -0.67 -10.24
CA GLY A 102 2.95 0.34 -9.45
C GLY A 102 3.72 0.95 -8.30
N SER A 103 4.96 0.51 -8.01
CA SER A 103 5.70 1.02 -6.85
C SER A 103 6.08 2.49 -7.02
N LEU A 104 6.38 2.93 -8.25
CA LEU A 104 6.73 4.34 -8.50
C LEU A 104 5.59 5.28 -8.11
N LEU A 105 4.36 4.99 -8.55
CA LEU A 105 3.16 5.72 -8.12
C LEU A 105 3.00 5.62 -6.60
N ALA A 106 3.01 4.40 -6.06
CA ALA A 106 2.69 4.16 -4.66
C ALA A 106 3.66 4.86 -3.70
N ASP A 107 4.96 4.74 -3.95
CA ASP A 107 6.00 5.32 -3.11
C ASP A 107 6.02 6.85 -3.24
N SER A 108 5.87 7.38 -4.46
CA SER A 108 5.84 8.83 -4.69
C SER A 108 4.59 9.46 -4.06
N ALA A 109 3.42 8.84 -4.24
CA ALA A 109 2.18 9.30 -3.63
C ALA A 109 2.22 9.20 -2.10
N LYS A 110 2.79 8.12 -1.55
CA LYS A 110 3.03 7.97 -0.10
C LYS A 110 3.84 9.14 0.44
N GLU A 111 4.99 9.43 -0.16
CA GLU A 111 5.89 10.50 0.29
C GLU A 111 5.29 11.91 0.10
N ALA A 112 4.68 12.17 -1.04
CA ALA A 112 4.12 13.48 -1.36
C ALA A 112 2.88 13.78 -0.51
N LEU A 113 1.92 12.86 -0.46
CA LEU A 113 0.63 13.04 0.20
C LEU A 113 0.67 12.74 1.70
N GLY A 114 1.73 12.10 2.18
CA GLY A 114 1.81 11.59 3.56
C GLY A 114 0.90 10.40 3.81
N VAL A 115 0.46 9.68 2.77
CA VAL A 115 -0.46 8.54 2.90
C VAL A 115 0.36 7.29 3.21
N PRO A 116 0.19 6.65 4.38
CA PRO A 116 0.96 5.47 4.72
C PRO A 116 0.40 4.23 4.00
N ALA A 117 0.64 4.13 2.69
CA ALA A 117 0.21 3.02 1.85
C ALA A 117 1.29 1.94 1.72
N LEU A 118 0.93 0.71 2.09
CA LEU A 118 1.75 -0.49 1.88
C LEU A 118 1.54 -1.07 0.49
N PHE A 119 0.32 -0.94 -0.02
CA PHE A 119 -0.12 -1.68 -1.16
C PHE A 119 -0.50 -0.77 -2.32
N TYR A 120 -0.34 -1.31 -3.53
CA TYR A 120 -0.89 -0.71 -4.73
C TYR A 120 -1.66 -1.73 -5.56
N PHE A 121 -2.59 -1.23 -6.37
CA PHE A 121 -3.39 -2.06 -7.26
C PHE A 121 -3.74 -1.27 -8.53
N GLY A 122 -3.58 -1.88 -9.70
CA GLY A 122 -4.01 -1.28 -10.96
C GLY A 122 -3.93 -2.28 -12.11
N GLU A 123 -4.58 -1.96 -13.22
CA GLU A 123 -4.50 -2.77 -14.44
C GLU A 123 -3.13 -2.59 -15.11
N ARG A 124 -2.62 -3.62 -15.79
CA ARG A 124 -1.35 -3.56 -16.54
C ARG A 124 -1.40 -2.64 -17.79
N HIS A 125 -2.47 -1.88 -17.99
CA HIS A 125 -2.57 -0.91 -19.07
C HIS A 125 -1.87 0.41 -18.69
N GLU A 126 -1.27 1.08 -19.67
CA GLU A 126 -0.58 2.36 -19.46
C GLU A 126 -1.55 3.46 -19.00
N ASP A 127 -2.77 3.46 -19.52
CA ASP A 127 -3.76 4.47 -19.22
C ASP A 127 -4.64 4.04 -18.05
N VAL A 128 -4.81 4.95 -17.10
CA VAL A 128 -5.72 4.79 -15.98
C VAL A 128 -7.17 4.96 -16.46
N GLN A 129 -8.06 4.07 -16.03
CA GLN A 129 -9.47 4.16 -16.39
C GLN A 129 -10.15 5.26 -15.57
N LYS A 130 -10.91 6.13 -16.26
CA LYS A 130 -11.76 7.13 -15.62
C LYS A 130 -12.88 6.47 -14.80
N GLN A 131 -13.01 6.85 -13.53
CA GLN A 131 -14.01 6.35 -12.60
C GLN A 131 -14.85 7.51 -12.08
N THR A 132 -16.17 7.33 -12.11
CA THR A 132 -17.13 8.31 -11.55
C THR A 132 -17.54 7.97 -10.12
N ASP A 133 -17.40 6.71 -9.73
CA ASP A 133 -17.77 6.21 -8.41
C ASP A 133 -16.63 5.34 -7.87
N ALA A 134 -15.91 5.88 -6.89
CA ALA A 134 -14.77 5.21 -6.28
C ALA A 134 -15.18 3.94 -5.52
N ILE A 135 -16.35 3.94 -4.86
CA ILE A 135 -16.85 2.83 -4.06
C ILE A 135 -17.25 1.69 -5.00
N ALA A 136 -18.09 1.96 -6.00
CA ALA A 136 -18.50 0.94 -6.97
C ALA A 136 -17.30 0.37 -7.74
N TYR A 137 -16.30 1.20 -8.04
CA TYR A 137 -15.06 0.72 -8.65
C TYR A 137 -14.29 -0.23 -7.72
N GLY A 138 -14.14 0.13 -6.44
CA GLY A 138 -13.53 -0.73 -5.41
C GLY A 138 -14.24 -2.06 -5.26
N GLU A 139 -15.58 -2.06 -5.15
CA GLU A 139 -16.40 -3.28 -5.07
C GLU A 139 -16.23 -4.17 -6.29
N ARG A 140 -16.04 -3.58 -7.48
CA ARG A 140 -15.78 -4.32 -8.72
C ARG A 140 -14.40 -4.98 -8.69
N ILE A 141 -13.34 -4.23 -8.37
CA ILE A 141 -11.95 -4.71 -8.44
C ILE A 141 -11.60 -5.66 -7.28
N PHE A 142 -12.13 -5.42 -6.08
CA PHE A 142 -12.00 -6.29 -4.91
C PHE A 142 -13.21 -7.22 -4.81
N SER A 143 -13.39 -8.06 -5.83
CA SER A 143 -14.47 -9.04 -5.88
C SER A 143 -13.93 -10.45 -6.13
N PHE A 144 -14.67 -11.47 -5.66
CA PHE A 144 -14.32 -12.85 -5.99
C PHE A 144 -14.39 -13.16 -7.50
N ARG A 145 -15.05 -12.32 -8.30
CA ARG A 145 -15.11 -12.47 -9.77
C ARG A 145 -13.81 -12.02 -10.45
N THR A 146 -13.07 -11.08 -9.85
CA THR A 146 -11.78 -10.60 -10.39
C THR A 146 -10.60 -11.46 -9.95
N MET A 147 -10.81 -12.42 -9.04
CA MET A 147 -9.77 -13.32 -8.52
C MET A 147 -8.99 -14.10 -9.60
N PRO A 148 -9.63 -14.66 -10.66
CA PRO A 148 -8.86 -15.27 -11.75
C PRO A 148 -7.94 -14.27 -12.47
N SER A 149 -8.37 -13.00 -12.60
CA SER A 149 -7.56 -11.94 -13.21
C SER A 149 -6.43 -11.46 -12.29
N PHE A 150 -6.64 -11.51 -10.97
CA PHE A 150 -5.59 -11.31 -9.98
C PHE A 150 -4.50 -12.39 -10.10
N LEU A 151 -4.91 -13.67 -10.14
CA LEU A 151 -3.98 -14.80 -10.23
C LEU A 151 -3.29 -14.91 -11.59
N SER A 152 -3.94 -14.49 -12.68
CA SER A 152 -3.33 -14.48 -14.01
C SER A 152 -2.33 -13.35 -14.23
N GLY A 153 -2.14 -12.45 -13.24
CA GLY A 153 -1.23 -11.32 -13.34
C GLY A 153 -1.73 -10.20 -14.27
N ARG A 154 -3.04 -10.12 -14.54
CA ARG A 154 -3.64 -9.01 -15.30
C ARG A 154 -3.52 -7.68 -14.55
N TYR A 155 -3.49 -7.74 -13.22
CA TYR A 155 -3.27 -6.58 -12.36
C TYR A 155 -1.80 -6.49 -11.94
N LEU A 156 -1.29 -5.26 -11.85
CA LEU A 156 -0.02 -4.94 -11.20
C LEU A 156 -0.32 -4.59 -9.74
N THR A 157 0.20 -5.41 -8.83
CA THR A 157 -0.05 -5.24 -7.40
C THR A 157 1.05 -5.93 -6.58
N ASN A 158 1.32 -5.40 -5.39
CA ASN A 158 2.12 -6.05 -4.35
C ASN A 158 1.25 -6.59 -3.20
N ILE A 159 -0.08 -6.61 -3.35
CA ILE A 159 -0.99 -7.17 -2.34
C ILE A 159 -0.80 -8.68 -2.27
N PRO A 160 -0.50 -9.26 -1.09
CA PRO A 160 -0.52 -10.71 -0.91
C PRO A 160 -1.91 -11.27 -1.19
N PHE A 161 -2.00 -12.45 -1.80
CA PHE A 161 -3.30 -13.08 -2.12
C PHE A 161 -4.22 -13.20 -0.90
N SER A 162 -3.68 -13.52 0.28
CA SER A 162 -4.42 -13.57 1.54
C SER A 162 -5.04 -12.22 1.91
N SER A 163 -4.29 -11.12 1.77
CA SER A 163 -4.78 -9.76 2.01
C SER A 163 -5.83 -9.35 0.99
N PHE A 164 -5.67 -9.72 -0.28
CA PHE A 164 -6.69 -9.48 -1.32
C PHE A 164 -8.01 -10.18 -1.00
N VAL A 165 -7.95 -11.45 -0.59
CA VAL A 165 -9.11 -12.22 -0.13
C VAL A 165 -9.77 -11.57 1.09
N ALA A 166 -8.97 -11.20 2.09
CA ALA A 166 -9.47 -10.59 3.32
C ALA A 166 -10.17 -9.25 3.03
N LEU A 167 -9.55 -8.39 2.21
CA LEU A 167 -10.12 -7.12 1.76
C LEU A 167 -11.41 -7.32 0.96
N THR A 168 -11.44 -8.28 0.04
CA THR A 168 -12.64 -8.63 -0.74
C THR A 168 -13.80 -9.08 0.16
N ARG A 169 -13.51 -9.91 1.18
CA ARG A 169 -14.52 -10.37 2.15
C ARG A 169 -15.03 -9.21 3.00
N ALA A 170 -14.11 -8.39 3.49
CA ALA A 170 -14.41 -7.23 4.32
C ALA A 170 -15.29 -6.21 3.60
N LEU A 171 -14.95 -5.87 2.36
CA LEU A 171 -15.71 -4.93 1.54
C LEU A 171 -17.10 -5.46 1.16
N LYS A 172 -17.27 -6.78 0.98
CA LYS A 172 -18.61 -7.37 0.77
C LYS A 172 -19.48 -7.39 2.03
N GLY A 173 -18.86 -7.42 3.20
CA GLY A 173 -19.54 -7.53 4.49
C GLY A 173 -19.71 -6.19 5.21
N VAL A 174 -19.08 -5.11 4.73
CA VAL A 174 -19.20 -3.80 5.36
C VAL A 174 -20.55 -3.18 5.06
N ARG A 175 -21.09 -2.46 6.05
CA ARG A 175 -22.32 -1.70 5.86
C ARG A 175 -22.02 -0.37 5.16
N PRO A 176 -22.92 0.16 4.32
CA PRO A 176 -22.68 1.43 3.61
C PRO A 176 -22.34 2.61 4.55
N ASP A 177 -22.92 2.67 5.75
CA ASP A 177 -22.65 3.72 6.75
C ASP A 177 -21.23 3.68 7.34
N LYS A 178 -20.52 2.56 7.16
CA LYS A 178 -19.15 2.32 7.63
C LYS A 178 -18.11 2.61 6.54
N ILE A 179 -18.54 3.11 5.38
CA ILE A 179 -17.67 3.57 4.29
C ILE A 179 -17.71 5.10 4.27
N HIS A 180 -16.59 5.73 4.62
CA HIS A 180 -16.44 7.17 4.63
C HIS A 180 -15.74 7.61 3.33
N GLN A 181 -16.44 8.39 2.50
CA GLN A 181 -15.85 8.94 1.29
C GLN A 181 -15.28 10.34 1.57
N ILE A 182 -14.05 10.57 1.10
CA ILE A 182 -13.35 11.86 1.21
C ILE A 182 -12.93 12.25 -0.20
N ASP A 183 -13.56 13.28 -0.74
CA ASP A 183 -13.28 13.73 -2.10
C ASP A 183 -12.33 14.94 -2.12
N LEU A 184 -11.13 14.75 -2.66
CA LEU A 184 -10.11 15.79 -2.82
C LEU A 184 -10.02 16.32 -4.24
N THR A 185 -10.87 15.84 -5.16
CA THR A 185 -10.85 16.25 -6.58
C THR A 185 -11.15 17.72 -6.79
N SER A 186 -11.88 18.35 -5.87
CA SER A 186 -12.30 19.76 -5.94
C SER A 186 -11.23 20.77 -5.45
N ASN A 187 -9.95 20.53 -5.75
CA ASN A 187 -8.79 21.36 -5.34
C ASN A 187 -8.54 21.46 -3.83
N ALA A 188 -9.06 20.53 -3.01
CA ALA A 188 -8.91 20.59 -1.55
C ALA A 188 -7.43 20.58 -1.10
N ILE A 189 -6.56 19.96 -1.90
CA ILE A 189 -5.14 19.74 -1.59
C ILE A 189 -4.18 20.31 -2.64
N ALA A 190 -4.68 20.97 -3.69
CA ALA A 190 -3.86 21.46 -4.80
C ALA A 190 -3.85 22.99 -4.86
N ILE A 191 -2.77 23.54 -5.43
CA ILE A 191 -2.64 24.96 -5.76
C ILE A 191 -2.36 25.06 -7.26
N PRO A 192 -3.09 25.92 -8.00
CA PRO A 192 -2.74 26.19 -9.40
C PRO A 192 -1.42 26.93 -9.48
N GLN A 193 -0.50 26.43 -10.29
CA GLN A 193 0.80 27.03 -10.58
C GLN A 193 0.91 27.31 -12.08
N ASN A 194 1.32 28.52 -12.43
CA ASN A 194 1.68 28.85 -13.81
C ASN A 194 3.14 28.47 -14.05
N LEU A 195 3.38 27.74 -15.13
CA LEU A 195 4.73 27.40 -15.59
C LEU A 195 5.32 28.50 -16.47
N PRO A 196 6.65 28.54 -16.66
CA PRO A 196 7.31 29.55 -17.50
C PRO A 196 6.84 29.56 -18.97
N ASP A 197 6.29 28.44 -19.45
CA ASP A 197 5.73 28.30 -20.79
C ASP A 197 4.28 28.81 -20.91
N GLY A 198 3.71 29.33 -19.82
CA GLY A 198 2.33 29.84 -19.76
C GLY A 198 1.27 28.78 -19.50
N SER A 199 1.64 27.49 -19.41
CA SER A 199 0.72 26.43 -19.04
C SER A 199 0.36 26.48 -17.53
N ARG A 200 -0.77 25.85 -17.18
CA ARG A 200 -1.25 25.75 -15.79
C ARG A 200 -1.18 24.30 -15.34
N GLN A 201 -0.61 24.08 -14.16
CA GLN A 201 -0.60 22.78 -13.50
C GLN A 201 -1.15 22.89 -12.07
N LEU A 202 -1.69 21.79 -11.56
CA LEU A 202 -2.12 21.68 -10.16
C LEU A 202 -0.98 21.05 -9.37
N THR A 203 -0.34 21.80 -8.48
CA THR A 203 0.75 21.29 -7.62
C THR A 203 0.19 20.99 -6.24
N LEU A 204 0.66 19.90 -5.61
CA LEU A 204 0.25 19.55 -4.26
C LEU A 204 0.67 20.62 -3.23
N ASP A 205 -0.23 20.94 -2.31
CA ASP A 205 0.07 21.67 -1.07
C ASP A 205 0.15 20.67 0.10
N PRO A 206 1.36 20.32 0.57
CA PRO A 206 1.53 19.32 1.63
C PRO A 206 0.82 19.70 2.94
N ALA A 207 0.76 20.99 3.27
CA ALA A 207 0.13 21.44 4.51
C ALA A 207 -1.40 21.31 4.45
N LYS A 208 -2.00 21.56 3.28
CA LYS A 208 -3.43 21.26 3.06
C LYS A 208 -3.70 19.77 3.05
N SER A 209 -2.85 18.98 2.38
CA SER A 209 -3.03 17.52 2.36
C SER A 209 -2.98 16.95 3.78
N ASP A 210 -2.01 17.36 4.60
CA ASP A 210 -1.87 16.93 5.98
C ASP A 210 -3.07 17.34 6.84
N ARG A 211 -3.60 18.54 6.61
CA ARG A 211 -4.79 19.02 7.33
C ARG A 211 -6.03 18.19 6.98
N VAL A 212 -6.26 17.93 5.70
CA VAL A 212 -7.47 17.23 5.22
C VAL A 212 -7.40 15.73 5.50
N LEU A 213 -6.22 15.14 5.40
CA LEU A 213 -5.99 13.71 5.63
C LEU A 213 -5.68 13.37 7.09
N LYS A 214 -5.70 14.38 7.97
CA LYS A 214 -5.46 14.21 9.40
C LYS A 214 -6.43 13.17 9.96
N ASN A 215 -5.91 12.22 10.73
CA ASN A 215 -6.65 11.12 11.37
C ASN A 215 -7.30 10.10 10.40
N VAL A 216 -7.24 10.29 9.08
CA VAL A 216 -7.88 9.38 8.11
C VAL A 216 -7.18 8.02 8.10
N PHE A 217 -5.86 8.02 8.24
CA PHE A 217 -5.01 6.83 8.15
C PHE A 217 -4.46 6.36 9.48
N GLU A 218 -4.97 6.90 10.60
CA GLU A 218 -4.53 6.52 11.94
C GLU A 218 -4.98 5.10 12.28
N ASP A 219 -4.08 4.35 12.91
CA ASP A 219 -4.36 3.02 13.43
C ASP A 219 -4.67 3.10 14.93
N ASP A 220 -5.87 2.66 15.32
CA ASP A 220 -6.32 2.72 16.71
C ASP A 220 -5.44 1.90 17.66
N GLN A 221 -4.79 0.83 17.20
CA GLN A 221 -3.89 0.05 18.05
C GLN A 221 -2.58 0.78 18.28
N ILE A 222 -2.04 1.44 17.24
CA ILE A 222 -0.86 2.30 17.38
C ILE A 222 -1.14 3.44 18.37
N ARG A 223 -2.35 4.04 18.30
CA ARG A 223 -2.77 5.06 19.27
C ARG A 223 -2.90 4.51 20.69
N LYS A 224 -3.44 3.29 20.85
CA LYS A 224 -3.61 2.63 22.15
C LYS A 224 -2.29 2.21 22.78
N ASP A 225 -1.30 1.83 21.98
CA ASP A 225 0.05 1.53 22.47
C ASP A 225 0.66 2.75 23.19
N GLY A 226 0.37 3.96 22.70
CA GLY A 226 0.75 5.21 23.37
C GLY A 226 2.26 5.46 23.43
N LEU A 227 3.05 4.73 22.63
CA LEU A 227 4.51 4.77 22.68
C LEU A 227 5.06 6.06 22.08
N ALA A 228 5.96 6.68 22.81
CA ALA A 228 6.77 7.80 22.34
C ALA A 228 7.87 7.32 21.41
N VAL A 229 7.96 7.95 20.23
CA VAL A 229 8.94 7.59 19.20
C VAL A 229 9.86 8.77 18.88
N ALA A 230 11.17 8.51 18.86
CA ALA A 230 12.16 9.42 18.27
C ALA A 230 12.56 8.95 16.88
N VAL A 231 12.72 9.88 15.94
CA VAL A 231 13.14 9.60 14.56
C VAL A 231 14.47 10.30 14.29
N TYR A 232 15.50 9.52 13.99
CA TYR A 232 16.82 10.04 13.65
C TYR A 232 17.21 9.71 12.22
N ASN A 233 17.59 10.74 11.48
CA ASN A 233 18.26 10.59 10.20
C ASN A 233 19.75 10.33 10.43
N THR A 234 20.26 9.19 9.96
CA THR A 234 21.68 8.85 10.07
C THR A 234 22.47 9.14 8.81
N THR A 235 21.84 9.76 7.82
CA THR A 235 22.43 10.05 6.50
C THR A 235 22.73 11.53 6.33
N SER A 236 23.46 11.88 5.26
CA SER A 236 23.69 13.27 4.85
C SER A 236 22.52 13.89 4.08
N THR A 237 21.49 13.11 3.71
CA THR A 237 20.35 13.62 2.95
C THR A 237 19.43 14.41 3.88
N PRO A 238 19.21 15.71 3.63
CA PRO A 238 18.42 16.54 4.52
C PRO A 238 16.94 16.12 4.52
N THR A 239 16.22 16.46 5.59
CA THR A 239 14.75 16.28 5.73
C THR A 239 14.21 14.86 5.81
N LEU A 240 15.03 13.81 5.68
CA LEU A 240 14.54 12.41 5.75
C LEU A 240 13.84 12.10 7.08
N GLY A 241 14.37 12.60 8.19
CA GLY A 241 13.74 12.46 9.51
C GLY A 241 12.33 13.04 9.53
N ASN A 242 12.14 14.24 8.97
CA ASN A 242 10.82 14.91 8.92
C ASN A 242 9.83 14.17 8.01
N ARG A 243 10.29 13.61 6.88
CA ARG A 243 9.45 12.84 5.95
C ARG A 243 8.93 11.56 6.60
N MET A 244 9.82 10.79 7.23
CA MET A 244 9.47 9.61 8.00
C MET A 244 8.54 9.96 9.18
N ALA A 245 8.86 11.01 9.94
CA ALA A 245 8.04 11.47 11.05
C ALA A 245 6.61 11.83 10.62
N ARG A 246 6.45 12.48 9.46
CA ARG A 246 5.14 12.78 8.87
C ARG A 246 4.35 11.50 8.57
N LEU A 247 4.97 10.50 7.93
CA LEU A 247 4.33 9.21 7.64
C LEU A 247 3.94 8.46 8.92
N LEU A 248 4.84 8.42 9.90
CA LEU A 248 4.59 7.81 11.21
C LEU A 248 3.45 8.52 11.95
N SER A 249 3.44 9.84 11.94
CA SER A 249 2.37 10.63 12.56
C SER A 249 1.01 10.35 11.90
N ASN A 250 0.98 10.21 10.57
CA ASN A 250 -0.24 9.86 9.83
C ASN A 250 -0.71 8.41 10.06
N LEU A 251 0.17 7.52 10.52
CA LEU A 251 -0.18 6.19 11.05
C LEU A 251 -0.74 6.26 12.49
N GLY A 252 -0.63 7.41 13.17
CA GLY A 252 -1.04 7.62 14.55
C GLY A 252 0.10 7.55 15.57
N VAL A 253 1.34 7.34 15.14
CA VAL A 253 2.50 7.24 16.04
C VAL A 253 2.77 8.59 16.73
N LEU A 254 3.03 8.56 18.04
CA LEU A 254 3.42 9.75 18.80
C LEU A 254 4.90 10.05 18.60
N VAL A 255 5.23 10.85 17.57
CA VAL A 255 6.61 11.29 17.33
C VAL A 255 6.95 12.48 18.24
N LEU A 256 7.88 12.27 19.19
CA LEU A 256 8.31 13.33 20.12
C LEU A 256 9.53 14.10 19.63
N THR A 257 10.47 13.42 18.98
CA THR A 257 11.75 14.01 18.55
C THR A 257 12.07 13.63 17.12
N VAL A 258 12.52 14.60 16.35
CA VAL A 258 13.12 14.39 15.04
C VAL A 258 14.49 15.03 15.02
N GLY A 259 15.53 14.27 14.67
CA GLY A 259 16.91 14.75 14.69
C GLY A 259 17.82 14.02 13.72
N ASN A 260 19.12 14.28 13.86
CA ASN A 260 20.16 13.51 13.18
C ASN A 260 20.94 12.69 14.21
N ASP A 261 21.44 11.53 13.82
CA ASP A 261 22.25 10.66 14.68
C ASP A 261 23.43 10.06 13.91
N THR A 262 24.44 9.58 14.62
CA THR A 262 25.66 8.98 14.08
C THR A 262 26.04 7.75 14.89
N PRO A 263 26.68 6.72 14.29
CA PRO A 263 27.16 6.64 12.91
C PRO A 263 26.04 6.36 11.88
N PRO A 264 26.31 6.55 10.57
CA PRO A 264 25.37 6.20 9.51
C PRO A 264 25.01 4.71 9.54
N VAL A 265 23.73 4.38 9.39
CA VAL A 265 23.26 3.02 9.18
C VAL A 265 22.82 2.81 7.73
N SER A 266 22.98 1.59 7.20
CA SER A 266 22.53 1.27 5.85
C SER A 266 21.02 1.07 5.78
N ARG A 267 20.50 0.21 6.66
CA ARG A 267 19.08 -0.15 6.76
C ARG A 267 18.38 0.64 7.86
N CYS A 268 17.06 0.78 7.71
CA CYS A 268 16.24 1.29 8.81
C CYS A 268 16.32 0.36 10.02
N THR A 269 16.35 0.93 11.23
CA THR A 269 16.26 0.16 12.48
C THR A 269 15.26 0.80 13.43
N VAL A 270 14.55 -0.02 14.19
CA VAL A 270 13.70 0.38 15.31
C VAL A 270 14.29 -0.25 16.55
N SER A 271 14.66 0.57 17.52
CA SER A 271 15.20 0.08 18.78
C SER A 271 14.37 0.51 19.97
N GLY A 272 14.23 -0.38 20.94
CA GLY A 272 13.50 -0.12 22.18
C GLY A 272 13.70 -1.27 23.17
N ASP A 273 13.00 -1.21 24.29
CA ASP A 273 12.95 -2.34 25.21
C ASP A 273 12.12 -3.50 24.65
N LYS A 274 12.24 -4.67 25.29
CA LYS A 274 11.55 -5.88 24.84
C LYS A 274 10.02 -5.72 24.79
N GLN A 275 9.44 -4.93 25.70
CA GLN A 275 8.00 -4.72 25.76
C GLN A 275 7.54 -3.84 24.58
N ALA A 276 8.18 -2.70 24.35
CA ALA A 276 7.90 -1.78 23.26
C ALA A 276 8.10 -2.45 21.89
N LEU A 277 9.13 -3.28 21.72
CA LEU A 277 9.36 -4.00 20.45
C LEU A 277 8.28 -5.06 20.14
N THR A 278 7.53 -5.53 21.14
CA THR A 278 6.40 -6.46 20.92
C THR A 278 5.07 -5.77 20.60
N SER A 279 5.02 -4.44 20.74
CA SER A 279 3.84 -3.60 20.45
C SER A 279 3.39 -3.67 18.99
N GLN A 280 2.16 -3.22 18.71
CA GLN A 280 1.68 -3.11 17.33
C GLN A 280 2.43 -2.00 16.60
N THR A 281 2.77 -0.91 17.29
CA THR A 281 3.55 0.21 16.76
C THR A 281 4.88 -0.25 16.19
N ALA A 282 5.69 -0.98 16.95
CA ALA A 282 6.99 -1.46 16.48
C ALA A 282 6.86 -2.38 15.26
N LYS A 283 5.89 -3.31 15.28
CA LYS A 283 5.60 -4.23 14.18
C LYS A 283 5.13 -3.50 12.92
N THR A 284 4.27 -2.50 13.05
CA THR A 284 3.82 -1.70 11.90
C THR A 284 4.99 -0.93 11.30
N ILE A 285 5.85 -0.31 12.11
CA ILE A 285 7.04 0.41 11.61
C ILE A 285 7.99 -0.56 10.89
N GLU A 286 8.25 -1.73 11.47
CA GLU A 286 9.05 -2.81 10.87
C GLU A 286 8.51 -3.19 9.48
N GLN A 287 7.22 -3.48 9.38
CA GLN A 287 6.59 -3.92 8.14
C GLN A 287 6.54 -2.82 7.08
N PHE A 288 6.23 -1.59 7.50
CA PHE A 288 6.01 -0.47 6.60
C PHE A 288 7.29 0.10 5.99
N PHE A 289 8.36 0.13 6.78
CA PHE A 289 9.64 0.71 6.38
C PHE A 289 10.75 -0.33 6.24
N HIS A 290 10.41 -1.62 6.35
CA HIS A 290 11.36 -2.74 6.31
C HIS A 290 12.53 -2.57 7.30
N CYS A 291 12.23 -2.03 8.48
CA CYS A 291 13.23 -1.77 9.51
C CYS A 291 13.60 -3.06 10.25
N LEU A 292 14.78 -3.10 10.86
CA LEU A 292 15.17 -4.18 11.78
C LEU A 292 14.83 -3.81 13.22
N LEU A 293 14.22 -4.73 13.96
CA LEU A 293 14.01 -4.57 15.39
C LEU A 293 15.30 -4.89 16.16
N LEU A 294 15.74 -3.98 17.03
CA LEU A 294 16.94 -4.12 17.83
C LEU A 294 16.65 -3.84 19.31
N GLU A 295 16.93 -4.78 20.20
CA GLU A 295 16.76 -4.55 21.63
C GLU A 295 17.85 -3.59 22.13
N ARG A 296 17.43 -2.38 22.52
CA ARG A 296 18.28 -1.35 23.12
C ARG A 296 17.38 -0.39 23.89
N HIS A 297 17.69 -0.23 25.17
CA HIS A 297 16.98 0.70 26.03
C HIS A 297 17.44 2.14 25.77
N ASP A 298 16.47 3.07 25.74
CA ASP A 298 16.68 4.52 25.73
C ASP A 298 15.79 5.10 26.83
N GLU A 299 16.33 6.00 27.66
CA GLU A 299 15.60 6.54 28.81
C GLU A 299 14.59 7.64 28.41
N ARG A 300 14.68 8.20 27.20
CA ARG A 300 13.90 9.38 26.80
C ARG A 300 12.63 9.05 26.02
N VAL A 301 12.61 7.91 25.35
CA VAL A 301 11.52 7.48 24.47
C VAL A 301 11.42 5.96 24.49
N ASP A 302 10.24 5.42 24.18
CA ASP A 302 10.01 3.97 24.16
C ASP A 302 10.63 3.31 22.92
N LEU A 303 10.58 4.00 21.77
CA LEU A 303 11.15 3.54 20.51
C LEU A 303 12.01 4.62 19.84
N VAL A 304 13.11 4.18 19.24
CA VAL A 304 14.00 5.00 18.44
C VAL A 304 14.09 4.42 17.02
N VAL A 305 13.63 5.18 16.04
CA VAL A 305 13.71 4.84 14.62
C VAL A 305 14.93 5.53 14.02
N ARG A 306 15.88 4.77 13.49
CA ARG A 306 17.04 5.29 12.75
C ARG A 306 16.89 4.98 11.27
N ILE A 307 16.91 6.04 10.47
CA ILE A 307 16.75 5.98 9.01
C ILE A 307 18.13 5.90 8.37
N GLY A 308 18.29 4.93 7.47
CA GLY A 308 19.55 4.64 6.79
C GLY A 308 19.58 5.06 5.32
N THR A 309 20.70 4.74 4.67
CA THR A 309 20.96 5.06 3.26
C THR A 309 19.96 4.44 2.29
N ASP A 310 19.36 3.29 2.62
CA ASP A 310 18.39 2.63 1.73
C ASP A 310 17.14 3.48 1.49
N TYR A 311 16.65 4.15 2.54
CA TYR A 311 15.55 5.10 2.41
C TYR A 311 15.99 6.39 1.71
N ALA A 312 17.22 6.87 1.97
CA ALA A 312 17.79 8.01 1.27
C ALA A 312 17.89 7.79 -0.24
N ASN A 313 18.21 6.57 -0.66
CA ASN A 313 18.34 6.17 -2.07
C ASN A 313 17.00 6.22 -2.84
N LEU A 314 15.85 6.32 -2.14
CA LEU A 314 14.58 6.60 -2.78
C LEU A 314 14.54 8.01 -3.39
N PHE A 315 15.35 8.94 -2.90
CA PHE A 315 15.34 10.34 -3.33
C PHE A 315 16.52 10.70 -4.24
N ALA A 316 17.53 9.83 -4.34
CA ALA A 316 18.67 10.05 -5.21
C ALA A 316 18.31 9.73 -6.68
N PRO A 317 18.80 10.52 -7.65
CA PRO A 317 18.77 10.11 -9.05
C PRO A 317 19.60 8.83 -9.19
N ARG A 318 19.14 7.91 -10.03
CA ARG A 318 19.92 6.71 -10.32
C ARG A 318 21.27 7.13 -10.89
N SER A 319 22.36 6.75 -10.22
CA SER A 319 23.61 6.56 -10.91
C SER A 319 23.35 5.44 -11.92
N GLU A 320 23.40 5.73 -13.22
CA GLU A 320 23.44 4.70 -14.24
C GLU A 320 24.54 3.71 -13.83
N LYS A 321 24.14 2.48 -13.46
CA LYS A 321 25.09 1.40 -13.44
C LYS A 321 25.51 1.26 -14.91
N LYS A 322 26.69 1.77 -15.24
CA LYS A 322 27.37 1.41 -16.47
C LYS A 322 27.51 -0.11 -16.43
N GLU A 323 26.66 -0.79 -17.20
CA GLU A 323 26.82 -2.21 -17.52
C GLU A 323 28.13 -2.43 -18.29
#